data_AF-A0A2N5YSW1-F1
#
_entry.id   AF-A0A2N5YSW1-F1
#
_cell.length_a   1.000
_cell.length_b   1.000
_cell.length_c   1.000
_cell.angle_alpha   90.00
_cell.angle_beta   90.00
_cell.angle_gamma   90.00
#
_symmetry.space_group_name_H-M   'P 1'
#
loop_
_entity.id
_entity.type
_entity.pdbx_description
1 polymer ?
#
loop_
_entity_poly.entity_id
_entity_poly.type
_entity_poly.pdbx_seq_one_letter_code
_entity_poly.pdbx_strand_id
1 'polypeptide(L)'
;MVESVFLTYTGGSGDSFRWYTDGCGTSLVGFDDNLEVFPTATTTYFGRWENACGASTCETVVVNITATTVAPTSVDATELSICNGNSTTLSYTGGSGTIFKWYTVDCGDTEVGTGNDLDVSPTVTTTYYGRWETDCEVTTCETITITVNDVPTAPTSVDADVLDICAGDNVELTYTDGLGDTFVWYTIGCGDTQIGTGNNLIVNPTETTTYYGRWENSCGVSVCETVTINANPIPDVPVASFDCSVTGGLSVLTVTEPLGASYLYSVDGITFQADPVFADLPDGDYTVTVDLDGCTNTSDLITVDCICEDPALLTMSVTSGAACSNEVFTLSGNTFGGATTEVTVTHDGAGVLDE
;
A
#
# COMPACT_ATOMS: atom_id res chain seq x y z
N MET A 1 34.07 39.57 -32.00
CA MET A 1 35.21 40.27 -32.65
C MET A 1 34.63 41.53 -33.24
N VAL A 2 35.15 42.73 -32.94
CA VAL A 2 34.59 43.97 -33.52
C VAL A 2 35.13 44.08 -34.94
N GLU A 3 34.25 43.95 -35.94
CA GLU A 3 34.63 44.14 -37.34
C GLU A 3 34.86 45.63 -37.62
N SER A 4 35.86 45.96 -38.44
CA SER A 4 36.07 47.32 -38.88
C SER A 4 35.17 47.65 -40.07
N VAL A 5 34.74 48.92 -40.14
CA VAL A 5 33.95 49.45 -41.24
C VAL A 5 34.66 50.69 -41.78
N PHE A 6 34.67 50.87 -43.09
CA PHE A 6 35.22 52.07 -43.73
C PHE A 6 34.10 53.07 -44.04
N LEU A 7 34.25 54.29 -43.54
CA LEU A 7 33.39 55.41 -43.89
C LEU A 7 33.96 56.11 -45.12
N THR A 8 33.15 56.21 -46.16
CA THR A 8 33.54 56.88 -47.41
C THR A 8 32.57 57.99 -47.77
N TYR A 9 33.05 59.01 -48.47
CA TYR A 9 32.21 60.04 -49.07
C TYR A 9 32.50 60.20 -50.55
N THR A 10 31.53 60.72 -51.32
CA THR A 10 31.73 61.07 -52.72
C THR A 10 31.23 62.49 -52.99
N GLY A 11 32.05 63.31 -53.63
CA GLY A 11 31.70 64.68 -54.02
C GLY A 11 31.88 65.73 -52.92
N GLY A 12 31.46 66.97 -53.23
CA GLY A 12 31.70 68.16 -52.41
C GLY A 12 33.11 68.75 -52.60
N SER A 13 33.37 69.87 -51.91
CA SER A 13 34.65 70.57 -51.97
C SER A 13 34.91 71.35 -50.67
N GLY A 14 36.09 71.18 -50.11
CA GLY A 14 36.60 71.90 -48.95
C GLY A 14 38.07 71.57 -48.73
N ASP A 15 38.68 72.13 -47.68
CA ASP A 15 40.10 71.88 -47.39
C ASP A 15 40.28 70.58 -46.60
N SER A 16 39.31 70.21 -45.77
CA SER A 16 39.33 68.98 -44.98
C SER A 16 37.90 68.45 -44.80
N PHE A 17 37.70 67.17 -45.09
CA PHE A 17 36.47 66.48 -44.71
C PHE A 17 36.62 65.92 -43.30
N ARG A 18 35.60 66.13 -42.46
CA ARG A 18 35.64 65.74 -41.04
C ARG A 18 34.45 64.86 -40.71
N TRP A 19 34.74 63.76 -40.02
CA TRP A 19 33.76 62.83 -39.49
C TRP A 19 33.55 63.07 -38.00
N TYR A 20 32.29 63.08 -37.57
CA TYR A 20 31.89 63.32 -36.19
C TYR A 20 30.92 62.24 -35.70
N THR A 21 30.84 62.03 -34.39
CA THR A 21 29.70 61.43 -33.70
C THR A 21 28.85 62.54 -33.08
N ASP A 22 27.56 62.31 -32.90
CA ASP A 22 26.65 63.23 -32.20
C ASP A 22 26.45 64.60 -32.89
N GLY A 23 26.49 64.62 -34.23
CA GLY A 23 26.29 65.82 -35.06
C GLY A 23 27.59 66.42 -35.61
N CYS A 24 27.51 67.20 -36.69
CA CYS A 24 28.71 67.85 -37.21
C CYS A 24 29.22 68.98 -36.30
N GLY A 25 30.52 69.00 -36.05
CA GLY A 25 31.18 70.03 -35.23
C GLY A 25 31.20 69.73 -33.74
N THR A 26 30.76 68.53 -33.33
CA THR A 26 30.80 68.07 -31.94
C THR A 26 31.99 67.13 -31.74
N SER A 27 31.76 65.83 -31.61
CA SER A 27 32.77 64.82 -31.29
C SER A 27 33.48 64.36 -32.55
N LEU A 28 34.67 64.90 -32.84
CA LEU A 28 35.45 64.53 -34.02
C LEU A 28 35.98 63.08 -33.92
N VAL A 29 35.69 62.27 -34.94
CA VAL A 29 36.10 60.87 -35.08
C VAL A 29 37.34 60.74 -35.94
N GLY A 30 37.43 61.53 -37.01
CA GLY A 30 38.53 61.45 -37.95
C GLY A 30 38.37 62.37 -39.16
N PHE A 31 39.27 62.21 -40.11
CA PHE A 31 39.39 63.06 -41.30
C PHE A 31 39.40 62.22 -42.57
N ASP A 32 39.12 62.91 -43.68
CA ASP A 32 39.29 62.43 -45.05
C ASP A 32 38.45 61.19 -45.41
N ASP A 33 38.65 60.70 -46.63
CA ASP A 33 37.91 59.57 -47.20
C ASP A 33 38.49 58.24 -46.72
N ASN A 34 37.69 57.18 -46.75
CA ASN A 34 38.07 55.83 -46.33
C ASN A 34 38.57 55.77 -44.87
N LEU A 35 37.85 56.42 -43.95
CA LEU A 35 38.13 56.39 -42.52
C LEU A 35 37.70 55.04 -41.92
N GLU A 36 38.66 54.28 -41.39
CA GLU A 36 38.37 53.03 -40.67
C GLU A 36 37.84 53.31 -39.26
N VAL A 37 36.70 52.70 -38.91
CA VAL A 37 36.07 52.83 -37.59
C VAL A 37 35.73 51.45 -37.01
N PHE A 38 35.66 51.38 -35.68
CA PHE A 38 35.34 50.18 -34.91
C PHE A 38 34.12 50.41 -33.99
N PRO A 39 32.92 50.66 -34.53
CA PRO A 39 31.74 50.89 -33.71
C PRO A 39 31.37 49.63 -32.92
N THR A 40 31.11 49.79 -31.62
CA THR A 40 30.65 48.71 -30.73
C THR A 40 29.13 48.67 -30.57
N ALA A 41 28.43 49.63 -31.16
CA ALA A 41 26.97 49.74 -31.21
C ALA A 41 26.57 50.47 -32.50
N THR A 42 25.30 50.35 -32.92
CA THR A 42 24.78 51.09 -34.07
C THR A 42 25.04 52.58 -33.89
N THR A 43 25.86 53.15 -34.77
CA THR A 43 26.38 54.50 -34.65
C THR A 43 26.05 55.29 -35.91
N THR A 44 25.47 56.48 -35.72
CA THR A 44 25.30 57.45 -36.80
C THR A 44 26.54 58.33 -36.84
N TYR A 45 27.24 58.29 -37.97
CA TYR A 45 28.37 59.17 -38.26
C TYR A 45 27.90 60.36 -39.09
N PHE A 46 28.51 61.50 -38.82
CA PHE A 46 28.18 62.78 -39.43
C PHE A 46 29.39 63.29 -40.19
N GLY A 47 29.23 63.68 -41.45
CA GLY A 47 30.32 64.14 -42.30
C GLY A 47 30.04 65.52 -42.86
N ARG A 48 31.04 66.41 -42.83
CA ARG A 48 30.98 67.68 -43.58
C ARG A 48 32.37 68.17 -44.01
N TRP A 49 32.37 69.00 -45.03
CA TRP A 49 33.54 69.77 -45.45
C TRP A 49 33.71 71.01 -44.58
N GLU A 50 34.95 71.30 -44.17
CA GLU A 50 35.30 72.54 -43.48
C GLU A 50 36.49 73.21 -44.15
N ASN A 51 36.46 74.54 -44.21
CA ASN A 51 37.57 75.40 -44.62
C ASN A 51 37.55 76.72 -43.84
N ALA A 52 38.51 77.61 -44.12
CA ALA A 52 38.61 78.90 -43.42
C ALA A 52 37.38 79.81 -43.59
N CYS A 53 36.55 79.59 -44.62
CA CYS A 53 35.37 80.39 -44.93
C CYS A 53 34.07 79.86 -44.29
N GLY A 54 34.09 78.63 -43.79
CA GLY A 54 32.92 78.01 -43.15
C GLY A 54 32.86 76.50 -43.32
N ALA A 55 31.68 75.95 -43.02
CA ALA A 55 31.41 74.52 -43.07
C ALA A 55 30.23 74.22 -44.01
N SER A 56 30.27 73.07 -44.69
CA SER A 56 29.15 72.60 -45.52
C SER A 56 27.97 72.14 -44.66
N THR A 57 26.87 71.80 -45.32
CA THR A 57 25.79 71.03 -44.70
C THR A 57 26.32 69.70 -44.16
N CYS A 58 25.67 69.23 -43.10
CA CYS A 58 26.00 67.99 -42.43
C CYS A 58 25.28 66.83 -43.11
N GLU A 59 26.03 65.85 -43.58
CA GLU A 59 25.51 64.58 -44.10
C GLU A 59 25.67 63.47 -43.06
N THR A 60 24.90 62.40 -43.16
CA THR A 60 24.94 61.29 -42.20
C THR A 60 25.01 59.93 -42.87
N VAL A 61 25.65 58.99 -42.18
CA VAL A 61 25.65 57.56 -42.51
C VAL A 61 25.46 56.76 -41.24
N VAL A 62 24.64 55.72 -41.29
CA VAL A 62 24.39 54.84 -40.14
C VAL A 62 25.15 53.54 -40.35
N VAL A 63 26.02 53.19 -39.42
CA VAL A 63 26.64 51.87 -39.34
C VAL A 63 25.84 51.04 -38.34
N ASN A 64 25.14 50.02 -38.83
CA ASN A 64 24.37 49.10 -37.99
C ASN A 64 25.29 48.02 -37.42
N ILE A 65 25.28 47.84 -36.10
CA ILE A 65 26.00 46.75 -35.42
C ILE A 65 24.98 45.83 -34.77
N THR A 66 24.96 44.58 -35.22
CA THR A 66 24.13 43.53 -34.60
C THR A 66 24.80 43.06 -33.32
N ALA A 67 24.07 43.11 -32.20
CA ALA A 67 24.57 42.60 -30.93
C ALA A 67 24.80 41.08 -31.02
N THR A 68 25.94 40.62 -30.51
CA THR A 68 26.27 39.19 -30.43
C THR A 68 25.25 38.46 -29.57
N THR A 69 24.96 37.22 -29.94
CA THR A 69 24.07 36.37 -29.14
C THR A 69 24.74 35.89 -27.85
N VAL A 70 23.97 35.86 -26.75
CA VAL A 70 24.44 35.38 -25.44
C VAL A 70 23.51 34.27 -24.98
N ALA A 71 24.08 33.12 -24.61
CA ALA A 71 23.30 31.98 -24.13
C ALA A 71 22.47 32.34 -22.89
N PRO A 72 21.31 31.68 -22.66
CA PRO A 72 20.59 31.82 -21.39
C PRO A 72 21.48 31.39 -20.22
N THR A 73 21.22 31.96 -19.04
CA THR A 73 21.91 31.58 -17.80
C THR A 73 21.33 30.29 -17.21
N SER A 74 20.02 30.10 -17.36
CA SER A 74 19.31 28.91 -16.90
C SER A 74 17.97 28.76 -17.62
N VAL A 75 17.46 27.53 -17.58
CA VAL A 75 16.07 27.18 -17.88
C VAL A 75 15.42 26.59 -16.64
N ASP A 76 14.11 26.78 -16.49
CA ASP A 76 13.34 26.30 -15.34
C ASP A 76 11.91 25.90 -15.78
N ALA A 77 11.18 25.22 -14.90
CA ALA A 77 9.78 24.89 -15.10
C ALA A 77 9.00 25.05 -13.80
N THR A 78 7.71 25.36 -13.91
CA THR A 78 6.84 25.49 -12.73
C THR A 78 6.73 24.19 -11.94
N GLU A 79 6.72 23.06 -12.65
CA GLU A 79 6.69 21.70 -12.09
C GLU A 79 7.66 20.81 -12.86
N LEU A 80 8.54 20.09 -12.15
CA LEU A 80 9.52 19.16 -12.73
C LEU A 80 8.99 17.73 -12.87
N SER A 81 7.88 17.42 -12.18
CA SER A 81 7.21 16.13 -12.23
C SER A 81 5.72 16.36 -12.39
N ILE A 82 5.14 15.83 -13.47
CA ILE A 82 3.72 15.99 -13.80
C ILE A 82 3.08 14.63 -14.09
N CYS A 83 1.75 14.59 -14.04
CA CYS A 83 1.00 13.42 -14.48
C CYS A 83 0.81 13.45 -15.99
N ASN A 84 0.70 12.28 -16.62
CA ASN A 84 0.52 12.19 -18.07
C ASN A 84 -0.65 13.06 -18.56
N GLY A 85 -0.35 13.99 -19.46
CA GLY A 85 -1.31 14.92 -20.04
C GLY A 85 -1.53 16.23 -19.25
N ASN A 86 -0.96 16.37 -18.05
CA ASN A 86 -0.92 17.66 -17.36
C ASN A 86 0.06 18.61 -18.04
N SER A 87 -0.03 19.91 -17.71
CA SER A 87 0.85 20.95 -18.24
C SER A 87 1.86 21.43 -17.19
N THR A 88 3.03 21.87 -17.65
CA THR A 88 4.00 22.68 -16.91
C THR A 88 4.46 23.83 -17.78
N THR A 89 4.86 24.95 -17.19
CA THR A 89 5.30 26.14 -17.92
C THR A 89 6.82 26.21 -17.89
N LEU A 90 7.45 26.17 -19.07
CA LEU A 90 8.90 26.33 -19.24
C LEU A 90 9.29 27.81 -19.25
N SER A 91 10.38 28.15 -18.58
CA SER A 91 10.91 29.51 -18.53
C SER A 91 12.43 29.52 -18.67
N TYR A 92 13.00 30.68 -18.99
CA TYR A 92 14.44 30.88 -19.02
C TYR A 92 14.82 32.21 -18.36
N THR A 93 16.07 32.31 -17.91
CA THR A 93 16.64 33.54 -17.35
C THR A 93 17.92 33.91 -18.06
N GLY A 94 18.08 35.19 -18.40
CA GLY A 94 19.31 35.73 -18.99
C GLY A 94 19.47 35.46 -20.49
N GLY A 95 20.66 35.78 -21.00
CA GLY A 95 21.00 35.71 -22.42
C GLY A 95 20.44 36.84 -23.27
N SER A 96 20.77 36.82 -24.57
CA SER A 96 20.29 37.77 -25.57
C SER A 96 20.30 37.16 -26.97
N GLY A 97 19.23 37.40 -27.72
CA GLY A 97 19.08 37.04 -29.13
C GLY A 97 17.79 37.64 -29.70
N THR A 98 17.49 37.34 -30.96
CA THR A 98 16.24 37.81 -31.59
C THR A 98 15.04 37.02 -31.08
N ILE A 99 15.18 35.70 -30.97
CA ILE A 99 14.12 34.81 -30.51
C ILE A 99 14.70 33.70 -29.65
N PHE A 100 14.03 33.39 -28.54
CA PHE A 100 14.34 32.20 -27.74
C PHE A 100 13.48 31.05 -28.24
N LYS A 101 14.10 29.91 -28.54
CA LYS A 101 13.41 28.73 -29.06
C LYS A 101 13.61 27.54 -28.16
N TRP A 102 12.54 26.75 -28.05
CA TRP A 102 12.48 25.50 -27.32
C TRP A 102 12.39 24.34 -28.29
N TYR A 103 13.17 23.29 -28.02
CA TYR A 103 13.24 22.08 -28.80
C TYR A 103 13.03 20.85 -27.93
N THR A 104 12.71 19.75 -28.61
CA THR A 104 12.75 18.38 -28.06
C THR A 104 13.85 17.59 -28.76
N VAL A 105 14.35 16.56 -28.07
CA VAL A 105 15.44 15.67 -28.50
C VAL A 105 16.82 16.31 -28.41
N ASP A 106 17.05 17.37 -29.17
CA ASP A 106 18.29 18.16 -29.20
C ASP A 106 18.01 19.56 -29.77
N CYS A 107 18.99 20.45 -29.60
CA CYS A 107 18.86 21.83 -30.05
C CYS A 107 18.98 22.00 -31.57
N GLY A 108 17.92 22.53 -32.18
CA GLY A 108 17.82 22.69 -33.64
C GLY A 108 17.10 21.56 -34.35
N ASP A 109 16.61 20.56 -33.61
CA ASP A 109 15.79 19.49 -34.15
C ASP A 109 14.29 19.89 -34.15
N THR A 110 13.48 19.27 -33.28
CA THR A 110 12.02 19.46 -33.30
C THR A 110 11.64 20.64 -32.43
N GLU A 111 11.35 21.79 -33.06
CA GLU A 111 10.86 23.00 -32.38
C GLU A 111 9.49 22.74 -31.74
N VAL A 112 9.39 23.06 -30.45
CA VAL A 112 8.15 22.93 -29.65
C VAL A 112 7.46 24.28 -29.50
N GLY A 113 8.23 25.36 -29.44
CA GLY A 113 7.70 26.70 -29.27
C GLY A 113 8.79 27.74 -29.03
N THR A 114 8.38 28.97 -28.76
CA THR A 114 9.27 30.12 -28.64
C THR A 114 8.86 31.03 -27.50
N GLY A 115 9.82 31.78 -26.96
CA GLY A 115 9.58 32.77 -25.91
C GLY A 115 9.68 32.22 -24.49
N ASN A 116 9.50 33.11 -23.53
CA ASN A 116 9.45 32.76 -22.10
C ASN A 116 8.03 32.32 -21.73
N ASP A 117 7.91 31.54 -20.66
CA ASP A 117 6.64 31.04 -20.14
C ASP A 117 5.87 30.19 -21.16
N LEU A 118 6.54 29.21 -21.76
CA LEU A 118 5.98 28.28 -22.73
C LEU A 118 5.28 27.11 -22.01
N ASP A 119 3.96 27.00 -22.15
CA ASP A 119 3.21 25.84 -21.64
C ASP A 119 3.44 24.59 -22.50
N VAL A 120 3.78 23.48 -21.84
CA VAL A 120 3.97 22.17 -22.48
C VAL A 120 3.23 21.08 -21.71
N SER A 121 2.74 20.06 -22.44
CA SER A 121 2.03 18.90 -21.86
C SER A 121 2.58 17.58 -22.41
N PRO A 122 3.83 17.19 -22.07
CA PRO A 122 4.40 15.94 -22.54
C PRO A 122 3.63 14.73 -21.99
N THR A 123 3.54 13.66 -22.79
CA THR A 123 2.91 12.38 -22.42
C THR A 123 3.91 11.30 -22.01
N VAL A 124 5.21 11.59 -22.13
CA VAL A 124 6.33 10.74 -21.69
C VAL A 124 7.41 11.64 -21.13
N THR A 125 8.26 11.12 -20.23
CA THR A 125 9.39 11.89 -19.69
C THR A 125 10.21 12.49 -20.83
N THR A 126 10.28 13.82 -20.86
CA THR A 126 10.79 14.58 -22.00
C THR A 126 11.82 15.60 -21.54
N THR A 127 12.97 15.63 -22.20
CA THR A 127 13.97 16.68 -22.03
C THR A 127 13.75 17.78 -23.06
N TYR A 128 13.64 19.01 -22.59
CA TYR A 128 13.51 20.23 -23.38
C TYR A 128 14.84 20.97 -23.42
N TYR A 129 15.10 21.60 -24.57
CA TYR A 129 16.33 22.31 -24.87
C TYR A 129 15.99 23.74 -25.25
N GLY A 130 16.57 24.72 -24.58
CA GLY A 130 16.31 26.14 -24.82
C GLY A 130 17.58 26.88 -25.27
N ARG A 131 17.47 27.69 -26.33
CA ARG A 131 18.55 28.59 -26.76
C ARG A 131 18.04 29.88 -27.40
N TRP A 132 18.90 30.90 -27.40
CA TRP A 132 18.73 32.11 -28.20
C TRP A 132 19.22 31.90 -29.63
N GLU A 133 18.45 32.41 -30.60
CA GLU A 133 18.78 32.43 -32.03
C GLU A 133 18.67 33.85 -32.61
N THR A 134 19.47 34.10 -33.65
CA THR A 134 19.38 35.26 -34.55
C THR A 134 19.49 34.77 -35.99
N ASP A 135 19.35 35.68 -36.96
CA ASP A 135 19.49 35.33 -38.38
C ASP A 135 20.88 34.79 -38.77
N CYS A 136 21.91 35.06 -37.96
CA CYS A 136 23.31 34.73 -38.27
C CYS A 136 23.97 33.77 -37.27
N GLU A 137 23.48 33.72 -36.02
CA GLU A 137 24.12 33.01 -34.91
C GLU A 137 23.10 32.27 -34.04
N VAL A 138 23.55 31.17 -33.43
CA VAL A 138 22.82 30.43 -32.40
C VAL A 138 23.71 30.25 -31.18
N THR A 139 23.09 30.20 -30.01
CA THR A 139 23.79 29.99 -28.73
C THR A 139 23.85 28.51 -28.32
N THR A 140 24.68 28.19 -27.34
CA THR A 140 24.63 26.89 -26.65
C THR A 140 23.33 26.74 -25.88
N CYS A 141 22.93 25.50 -25.63
CA CYS A 141 21.64 25.20 -25.03
C CYS A 141 21.73 24.95 -23.55
N GLU A 142 20.67 25.35 -22.87
CA GLU A 142 20.34 24.90 -21.53
C GLU A 142 19.23 23.86 -21.62
N THR A 143 19.23 22.90 -20.68
CA THR A 143 18.32 21.74 -20.75
C THR A 143 17.57 21.53 -19.46
N ILE A 144 16.31 21.12 -19.58
CA ILE A 144 15.47 20.76 -18.44
C ILE A 144 14.68 19.49 -18.75
N THR A 145 14.60 18.57 -17.80
CA THR A 145 13.84 17.32 -17.97
C THR A 145 12.57 17.37 -17.14
N ILE A 146 11.44 17.15 -17.81
CA ILE A 146 10.13 17.03 -17.16
C ILE A 146 9.81 15.55 -17.05
N THR A 147 9.70 15.07 -15.81
CA THR A 147 9.32 13.68 -15.53
C THR A 147 7.81 13.54 -15.66
N VAL A 148 7.37 12.57 -16.45
CA VAL A 148 5.94 12.27 -16.60
C VAL A 148 5.65 10.96 -15.90
N ASN A 149 4.80 11.04 -14.88
CA ASN A 149 4.30 9.88 -14.14
C ASN A 149 2.94 9.46 -14.71
N ASP A 150 2.78 8.16 -14.98
CA ASP A 150 1.52 7.61 -15.40
C ASP A 150 0.58 7.36 -14.20
N VAL A 151 -0.73 7.28 -14.51
CA VAL A 151 -1.71 6.78 -13.55
C VAL A 151 -1.38 5.32 -13.23
N PRO A 152 -1.53 4.85 -11.97
CA PRO A 152 -1.19 3.50 -11.60
C PRO A 152 -1.92 2.45 -12.46
N THR A 153 -1.20 1.39 -12.84
CA THR A 153 -1.79 0.23 -13.52
C THR A 153 -2.23 -0.79 -12.48
N ALA A 154 -3.46 -1.31 -12.63
CA ALA A 154 -4.04 -2.26 -11.69
C ALA A 154 -3.18 -3.53 -11.53
N PRO A 155 -3.20 -4.16 -10.34
CA PRO A 155 -2.63 -5.50 -10.21
C PRO A 155 -3.38 -6.47 -11.14
N THR A 156 -2.72 -7.53 -11.57
CA THR A 156 -3.36 -8.62 -12.32
C THR A 156 -4.30 -9.42 -11.42
N SER A 157 -3.93 -9.59 -10.14
CA SER A 157 -4.76 -10.23 -9.13
C SER A 157 -4.40 -9.76 -7.73
N VAL A 158 -5.36 -9.94 -6.83
CA VAL A 158 -5.13 -10.05 -5.39
C VAL A 158 -5.58 -11.43 -4.94
N ASP A 159 -4.85 -12.02 -4.01
CA ASP A 159 -5.04 -13.40 -3.58
C ASP A 159 -4.74 -13.56 -2.09
N ALA A 160 -5.01 -14.75 -1.57
CA ALA A 160 -4.66 -15.15 -0.22
C ALA A 160 -4.05 -16.55 -0.20
N ASP A 161 -3.22 -16.85 0.80
CA ASP A 161 -2.63 -18.17 0.99
C ASP A 161 -3.67 -19.25 1.35
N VAL A 162 -4.75 -18.85 2.03
CA VAL A 162 -5.90 -19.69 2.36
C VAL A 162 -7.21 -18.89 2.24
N LEU A 163 -8.27 -19.52 1.72
CA LEU A 163 -9.58 -18.87 1.48
C LEU A 163 -10.67 -19.27 2.49
N ASP A 164 -10.52 -20.41 3.15
CA ASP A 164 -11.43 -20.92 4.17
C ASP A 164 -10.66 -21.11 5.47
N ILE A 165 -11.02 -20.37 6.51
CA ILE A 165 -10.36 -20.38 7.81
C ILE A 165 -11.36 -20.46 8.96
N CYS A 166 -10.89 -20.76 10.16
CA CYS A 166 -11.68 -20.50 11.35
C CYS A 166 -11.61 -19.03 11.74
N ALA A 167 -12.71 -18.51 12.26
CA ALA A 167 -12.83 -17.10 12.64
C ALA A 167 -11.66 -16.65 13.54
N GLY A 168 -10.90 -15.67 13.06
CA GLY A 168 -9.76 -15.10 13.76
C GLY A 168 -8.40 -15.74 13.44
N ASP A 169 -8.34 -16.78 12.60
CA ASP A 169 -7.08 -17.31 12.09
C ASP A 169 -6.37 -16.29 11.18
N ASN A 170 -5.03 -16.42 11.09
CA ASN A 170 -4.22 -15.55 10.26
C ASN A 170 -4.26 -15.98 8.79
N VAL A 171 -4.35 -14.99 7.90
CA VAL A 171 -4.29 -15.14 6.44
C VAL A 171 -3.30 -14.13 5.88
N GLU A 172 -2.47 -14.54 4.92
CA GLU A 172 -1.56 -13.66 4.19
C GLU A 172 -2.19 -13.24 2.86
N LEU A 173 -2.46 -11.94 2.71
CA LEU A 173 -2.96 -11.33 1.48
C LEU A 173 -1.79 -10.93 0.57
N THR A 174 -1.90 -11.25 -0.71
CA THR A 174 -0.88 -10.95 -1.72
C THR A 174 -1.48 -10.32 -2.96
N TYR A 175 -0.66 -9.65 -3.76
CA TYR A 175 -1.01 -9.19 -5.10
C TYR A 175 0.06 -9.57 -6.12
N THR A 176 -0.34 -9.64 -7.39
CA THR A 176 0.54 -9.92 -8.52
C THR A 176 0.50 -8.78 -9.53
N ASP A 177 1.67 -8.37 -10.00
CA ASP A 177 1.88 -7.29 -10.99
C ASP A 177 1.24 -5.93 -10.61
N GLY A 178 1.04 -5.09 -11.62
CA GLY A 178 0.64 -3.71 -11.50
C GLY A 178 1.83 -2.76 -11.28
N LEU A 179 1.53 -1.47 -11.26
CA LEU A 179 2.53 -0.41 -11.16
C LEU A 179 1.90 0.77 -10.42
N GLY A 180 2.59 1.26 -9.41
CA GLY A 180 2.27 2.47 -8.67
C GLY A 180 3.31 2.68 -7.57
N ASP A 181 3.13 3.73 -6.78
CA ASP A 181 4.06 4.05 -5.70
C ASP A 181 3.76 3.22 -4.46
N THR A 182 2.48 3.02 -4.16
CA THR A 182 2.04 2.26 -2.98
C THR A 182 0.83 1.39 -3.32
N PHE A 183 0.91 0.11 -2.98
CA PHE A 183 -0.24 -0.78 -2.99
C PHE A 183 -0.96 -0.70 -1.64
N VAL A 184 -2.27 -0.42 -1.66
CA VAL A 184 -3.07 -0.17 -0.45
C VAL A 184 -4.20 -1.18 -0.35
N TRP A 185 -4.44 -1.70 0.86
CA TRP A 185 -5.48 -2.67 1.19
C TRP A 185 -6.63 -2.03 1.99
N TYR A 186 -7.85 -2.52 1.74
CA TYR A 186 -9.11 -2.07 2.37
C TYR A 186 -10.06 -3.26 2.61
N THR A 187 -11.11 -3.06 3.42
CA THR A 187 -12.12 -4.10 3.77
C THR A 187 -13.56 -3.82 3.32
N ILE A 188 -13.84 -2.62 2.79
CA ILE A 188 -15.21 -2.22 2.37
C ILE A 188 -15.21 -1.87 0.87
N GLY A 189 -14.28 -1.02 0.48
CA GLY A 189 -14.01 -0.63 -0.89
C GLY A 189 -12.71 0.17 -0.94
N CYS A 190 -12.13 0.31 -2.12
CA CYS A 190 -10.93 1.12 -2.22
C CYS A 190 -11.23 2.61 -2.05
N GLY A 191 -10.38 3.29 -1.29
CA GLY A 191 -10.56 4.70 -0.93
C GLY A 191 -11.32 4.91 0.38
N ASP A 192 -11.76 3.82 1.02
CA ASP A 192 -12.23 3.84 2.41
C ASP A 192 -11.05 3.84 3.38
N THR A 193 -11.27 3.38 4.62
CA THR A 193 -10.20 3.27 5.62
C THR A 193 -9.21 2.20 5.23
N GLN A 194 -7.96 2.61 5.01
CA GLN A 194 -6.83 1.73 4.76
C GLN A 194 -6.59 0.81 5.96
N ILE A 195 -6.36 -0.48 5.69
CA ILE A 195 -5.98 -1.47 6.71
C ILE A 195 -4.50 -1.86 6.64
N GLY A 196 -3.83 -1.60 5.53
CA GLY A 196 -2.43 -1.98 5.32
C GLY A 196 -1.91 -1.61 3.94
N THR A 197 -0.62 -1.82 3.72
CA THR A 197 0.06 -1.53 2.44
C THR A 197 1.09 -2.60 2.13
N GLY A 198 1.44 -2.71 0.85
CA GLY A 198 2.48 -3.62 0.38
C GLY A 198 1.98 -5.05 0.18
N ASN A 199 2.89 -5.91 -0.25
CA ASN A 199 2.61 -7.32 -0.47
C ASN A 199 2.75 -8.10 0.84
N ASN A 200 2.11 -9.26 0.94
CA ASN A 200 2.19 -10.16 2.09
C ASN A 200 1.63 -9.54 3.38
N LEU A 201 0.44 -8.94 3.28
CA LEU A 201 -0.25 -8.35 4.43
C LEU A 201 -0.95 -9.45 5.24
N ILE A 202 -0.60 -9.58 6.52
CA ILE A 202 -1.26 -10.53 7.42
C ILE A 202 -2.52 -9.89 8.03
N VAL A 203 -3.64 -10.60 7.93
CA VAL A 203 -4.95 -10.23 8.48
C VAL A 203 -5.56 -11.40 9.26
N ASN A 204 -6.56 -11.12 10.09
CA ASN A 204 -7.22 -12.13 10.93
C ASN A 204 -8.74 -11.85 11.06
N PRO A 205 -9.52 -12.04 9.98
CA PRO A 205 -10.95 -11.72 9.98
C PRO A 205 -11.73 -12.69 10.88
N THR A 206 -12.69 -12.16 11.65
CA THR A 206 -13.60 -12.96 12.50
C THR A 206 -14.93 -13.30 11.81
N GLU A 207 -15.17 -12.74 10.63
CA GLU A 207 -16.37 -12.91 9.81
C GLU A 207 -15.94 -12.93 8.35
N THR A 208 -16.73 -13.56 7.47
CA THR A 208 -16.43 -13.59 6.02
C THR A 208 -16.26 -12.17 5.49
N THR A 209 -15.04 -11.87 5.03
CA THR A 209 -14.59 -10.52 4.71
C THR A 209 -14.02 -10.47 3.30
N THR A 210 -14.46 -9.49 2.52
CA THR A 210 -13.86 -9.17 1.22
C THR A 210 -12.80 -8.09 1.40
N TYR A 211 -11.59 -8.39 0.95
CA TYR A 211 -10.47 -7.45 0.91
C TYR A 211 -10.33 -6.86 -0.49
N TYR A 212 -9.99 -5.58 -0.53
CA TYR A 212 -9.83 -4.79 -1.74
C TYR A 212 -8.40 -4.27 -1.80
N GLY A 213 -7.77 -4.37 -2.97
CA GLY A 213 -6.40 -3.88 -3.18
C GLY A 213 -6.29 -3.06 -4.45
N ARG A 214 -5.55 -1.95 -4.39
CA ARG A 214 -5.20 -1.14 -5.58
C ARG A 214 -3.85 -0.43 -5.42
N TRP A 215 -3.28 -0.05 -6.55
CA TRP A 215 -2.11 0.84 -6.61
C TRP A 215 -2.53 2.31 -6.54
N GLU A 216 -1.79 3.12 -5.79
CA GLU A 216 -1.97 4.56 -5.66
C GLU A 216 -0.64 5.30 -5.88
N ASN A 217 -0.72 6.50 -6.46
CA ASN A 217 0.38 7.46 -6.54
C ASN A 217 -0.17 8.90 -6.57
N SER A 218 0.71 9.90 -6.73
CA SER A 218 0.31 11.31 -6.82
C SER A 218 -0.59 11.64 -8.03
N CYS A 219 -0.59 10.78 -9.05
CA CYS A 219 -1.35 10.96 -10.29
C CYS A 219 -2.72 10.30 -10.29
N GLY A 220 -3.00 9.45 -9.32
CA GLY A 220 -4.31 8.85 -9.13
C GLY A 220 -4.20 7.45 -8.57
N VAL A 221 -5.17 6.63 -8.97
CA VAL A 221 -5.36 5.29 -8.42
C VAL A 221 -5.67 4.31 -9.56
N SER A 222 -5.28 3.06 -9.38
CA SER A 222 -5.67 1.99 -10.31
C SER A 222 -7.10 1.52 -10.06
N VAL A 223 -7.60 0.66 -10.96
CA VAL A 223 -8.77 -0.17 -10.69
C VAL A 223 -8.48 -1.10 -9.50
N CYS A 224 -9.53 -1.42 -8.75
CA CYS A 224 -9.48 -2.31 -7.59
C CYS A 224 -9.61 -3.77 -8.00
N GLU A 225 -8.83 -4.61 -7.35
CA GLU A 225 -9.03 -6.06 -7.33
C GLU A 225 -9.48 -6.50 -5.94
N THR A 226 -10.11 -7.67 -5.85
CA THR A 226 -10.70 -8.18 -4.59
C THR A 226 -10.46 -9.65 -4.36
N VAL A 227 -10.33 -10.03 -3.09
CA VAL A 227 -10.32 -11.43 -2.63
C VAL A 227 -11.24 -11.57 -1.43
N THR A 228 -12.04 -12.63 -1.38
CA THR A 228 -12.95 -12.91 -0.26
C THR A 228 -12.43 -14.06 0.57
N ILE A 229 -12.28 -13.84 1.87
CA ILE A 229 -11.91 -14.85 2.85
C ILE A 229 -13.16 -15.28 3.59
N ASN A 230 -13.46 -16.58 3.54
CA ASN A 230 -14.54 -17.18 4.29
C ASN A 230 -14.04 -17.54 5.71
N ALA A 231 -14.63 -16.90 6.71
CA ALA A 231 -14.30 -17.14 8.11
C ALA A 231 -15.42 -17.95 8.75
N ASN A 232 -15.19 -19.25 8.90
CA ASN A 232 -16.13 -20.17 9.52
C ASN A 232 -16.19 -19.92 11.03
N PRO A 233 -17.39 -19.81 11.62
CA PRO A 233 -17.52 -19.57 13.05
C PRO A 233 -16.97 -20.75 13.85
N ILE A 234 -16.29 -20.45 14.96
CA ILE A 234 -15.86 -21.47 15.91
C ILE A 234 -17.10 -21.96 16.66
N PRO A 235 -17.37 -23.28 16.74
CA PRO A 235 -18.51 -23.79 17.49
C PRO A 235 -18.39 -23.46 18.99
N ASP A 236 -19.52 -23.30 19.66
CA ASP A 236 -19.55 -23.18 21.12
C ASP A 236 -18.93 -24.43 21.77
N VAL A 237 -18.36 -24.25 22.97
CA VAL A 237 -17.78 -25.36 23.73
C VAL A 237 -18.87 -26.41 23.98
N PRO A 238 -18.66 -27.68 23.58
CA PRO A 238 -19.70 -28.67 23.73
C PRO A 238 -19.96 -29.02 25.19
N VAL A 239 -21.23 -29.21 25.50
CA VAL A 239 -21.74 -29.74 26.77
C VAL A 239 -22.32 -31.11 26.49
N ALA A 240 -21.91 -32.09 27.28
CA ALA A 240 -22.45 -33.44 27.21
C ALA A 240 -22.84 -33.95 28.59
N SER A 241 -23.79 -34.87 28.60
CA SER A 241 -24.18 -35.64 29.77
C SER A 241 -23.95 -37.13 29.50
N PHE A 242 -23.79 -37.92 30.56
CA PHE A 242 -23.73 -39.36 30.44
C PHE A 242 -24.78 -40.03 31.33
N ASP A 243 -25.25 -41.19 30.88
CA ASP A 243 -26.19 -42.04 31.59
C ASP A 243 -25.60 -43.44 31.80
N CYS A 244 -25.66 -43.92 33.04
CA CYS A 244 -25.18 -45.24 33.48
C CYS A 244 -26.29 -46.31 33.47
N SER A 245 -27.41 -46.08 32.78
CA SER A 245 -28.51 -47.03 32.69
C SER A 245 -28.18 -48.29 31.88
N VAL A 246 -27.03 -48.35 31.22
CA VAL A 246 -26.58 -49.51 30.44
C VAL A 246 -25.98 -50.57 31.37
N THR A 247 -26.47 -51.81 31.24
CA THR A 247 -25.96 -52.93 32.04
C THR A 247 -24.52 -53.27 31.68
N GLY A 248 -23.68 -53.50 32.70
CA GLY A 248 -22.31 -53.99 32.52
C GLY A 248 -21.19 -52.95 32.71
N GLY A 249 -21.48 -51.81 33.35
CA GLY A 249 -20.47 -50.76 33.59
C GLY A 249 -20.14 -49.97 32.32
N LEU A 250 -21.13 -49.84 31.43
CA LEU A 250 -21.06 -49.00 30.24
C LEU A 250 -21.96 -47.79 30.43
N SER A 251 -21.71 -46.74 29.66
CA SER A 251 -22.48 -45.52 29.64
C SER A 251 -22.92 -45.13 28.23
N VAL A 252 -23.91 -44.25 28.17
CA VAL A 252 -24.24 -43.50 26.96
C VAL A 252 -23.89 -42.04 27.20
N LEU A 253 -22.97 -41.50 26.42
CA LEU A 253 -22.65 -40.08 26.43
C LEU A 253 -23.42 -39.37 25.32
N THR A 254 -24.13 -38.30 25.65
CA THR A 254 -24.96 -37.53 24.72
C THR A 254 -24.54 -36.06 24.76
N VAL A 255 -24.15 -35.52 23.61
CA VAL A 255 -23.92 -34.08 23.45
C VAL A 255 -25.27 -33.37 23.51
N THR A 256 -25.40 -32.43 24.44
CA THR A 256 -26.64 -31.67 24.65
C THR A 256 -26.61 -30.33 23.90
N GLU A 257 -25.45 -29.69 23.80
CA GLU A 257 -25.23 -28.43 23.07
C GLU A 257 -23.76 -28.35 22.60
N PRO A 258 -23.44 -27.68 21.46
CA PRO A 258 -24.38 -27.22 20.43
C PRO A 258 -24.98 -28.40 19.64
N LEU A 259 -26.18 -28.21 19.06
CA LEU A 259 -26.85 -29.20 18.21
C LEU A 259 -27.25 -28.60 16.85
N GLY A 260 -27.23 -29.41 15.80
CA GLY A 260 -27.57 -28.96 14.44
C GLY A 260 -27.09 -29.91 13.35
N ALA A 261 -27.62 -29.74 12.14
CA ALA A 261 -27.37 -30.64 11.01
C ALA A 261 -25.98 -30.48 10.38
N SER A 262 -25.31 -29.36 10.61
CA SER A 262 -23.95 -29.09 10.11
C SER A 262 -22.85 -29.49 11.09
N TYR A 263 -23.20 -29.83 12.33
CA TYR A 263 -22.21 -30.22 13.33
C TYR A 263 -21.85 -31.69 13.19
N LEU A 264 -20.58 -32.00 13.42
CA LEU A 264 -20.09 -33.35 13.66
C LEU A 264 -19.51 -33.43 15.08
N TYR A 265 -19.67 -34.57 15.73
CA TYR A 265 -19.27 -34.82 17.10
C TYR A 265 -18.23 -35.95 17.14
N SER A 266 -17.28 -35.85 18.06
CA SER A 266 -16.26 -36.87 18.32
C SER A 266 -15.96 -36.98 19.81
N VAL A 267 -15.72 -38.20 20.30
CA VAL A 267 -15.23 -38.45 21.68
C VAL A 267 -13.73 -38.78 21.74
N ASP A 268 -13.10 -38.98 20.58
CA ASP A 268 -11.68 -39.35 20.45
C ASP A 268 -10.84 -38.28 19.72
N GLY A 269 -11.50 -37.23 19.20
CA GLY A 269 -10.90 -36.16 18.41
C GLY A 269 -10.45 -36.59 17.00
N ILE A 270 -10.78 -37.81 16.57
CA ILE A 270 -10.31 -38.40 15.30
C ILE A 270 -11.51 -38.81 14.44
N THR A 271 -12.44 -39.56 15.00
CA THR A 271 -13.62 -40.05 14.29
C THR A 271 -14.82 -39.16 14.62
N PHE A 272 -15.40 -38.57 13.58
CA PHE A 272 -16.51 -37.63 13.67
C PHE A 272 -17.79 -38.25 13.10
N GLN A 273 -18.91 -38.05 13.79
CA GLN A 273 -20.23 -38.53 13.41
C GLN A 273 -21.29 -37.43 13.55
N ALA A 274 -22.36 -37.49 12.76
CA ALA A 274 -23.46 -36.52 12.85
C ALA A 274 -24.43 -36.80 14.02
N ASP A 275 -24.43 -38.03 14.54
CA ASP A 275 -25.26 -38.41 15.70
C ASP A 275 -24.58 -37.91 16.99
N PRO A 276 -25.24 -37.10 17.84
CA PRO A 276 -24.66 -36.62 19.09
C PRO A 276 -24.59 -37.68 20.20
N VAL A 277 -24.99 -38.93 19.94
CA VAL A 277 -25.02 -40.02 20.91
C VAL A 277 -23.87 -41.01 20.71
N PHE A 278 -23.11 -41.24 21.78
CA PHE A 278 -22.03 -42.21 21.86
C PHE A 278 -22.40 -43.30 22.86
N ALA A 279 -22.76 -44.48 22.35
CA ALA A 279 -23.17 -45.63 23.15
C ALA A 279 -21.99 -46.55 23.50
N ASP A 280 -22.22 -47.41 24.49
CA ASP A 280 -21.31 -48.49 24.90
C ASP A 280 -19.92 -48.00 25.33
N LEU A 281 -19.85 -46.81 25.96
CA LEU A 281 -18.60 -46.26 26.46
C LEU A 281 -18.24 -46.88 27.82
N PRO A 282 -17.05 -47.46 28.00
CA PRO A 282 -16.59 -47.91 29.31
C PRO A 282 -16.30 -46.73 30.24
N ASP A 283 -16.16 -47.00 31.54
CA ASP A 283 -15.67 -46.02 32.51
C ASP A 283 -14.30 -45.48 32.11
N GLY A 284 -14.14 -44.17 32.28
CA GLY A 284 -12.95 -43.45 31.84
C GLY A 284 -13.18 -41.97 31.68
N ASP A 285 -12.13 -41.29 31.26
CA ASP A 285 -12.16 -39.86 31.00
C ASP A 285 -12.33 -39.60 29.50
N TYR A 286 -13.31 -38.78 29.16
CA TYR A 286 -13.66 -38.41 27.78
C TYR A 286 -13.61 -36.89 27.60
N THR A 287 -13.37 -36.47 26.37
CA THR A 287 -13.65 -35.10 25.91
C THR A 287 -14.54 -35.19 24.69
N VAL A 288 -15.45 -34.25 24.53
CA VAL A 288 -16.25 -34.13 23.31
C VAL A 288 -15.66 -33.03 22.46
N THR A 289 -15.37 -33.31 21.20
CA THR A 289 -15.02 -32.31 20.19
C THR A 289 -16.19 -32.15 19.23
N VAL A 290 -16.61 -30.90 19.01
CA VAL A 290 -17.56 -30.53 17.96
C VAL A 290 -16.80 -29.88 16.82
N ASP A 291 -17.11 -30.28 15.60
CA ASP A 291 -16.65 -29.68 14.34
C ASP A 291 -17.80 -28.97 13.64
N LEU A 292 -17.53 -27.77 13.15
CA LEU A 292 -18.40 -27.00 12.26
C LEU A 292 -17.56 -26.47 11.09
N ASP A 293 -17.79 -27.00 9.89
CA ASP A 293 -17.08 -26.59 8.67
C ASP A 293 -15.54 -26.61 8.80
N GLY A 294 -15.00 -27.62 9.52
CA GLY A 294 -13.57 -27.79 9.78
C GLY A 294 -13.05 -27.04 11.02
N CYS A 295 -13.89 -26.25 11.68
CA CYS A 295 -13.54 -25.55 12.90
C CYS A 295 -14.02 -26.31 14.13
N THR A 296 -13.09 -26.63 15.02
CA THR A 296 -13.37 -27.49 16.17
C THR A 296 -13.31 -26.75 17.50
N ASN A 297 -14.15 -27.15 18.45
CA ASN A 297 -14.04 -26.79 19.85
C ASN A 297 -14.25 -28.03 20.73
N THR A 298 -13.54 -28.11 21.86
CA THR A 298 -13.50 -29.31 22.71
C THR A 298 -13.95 -28.99 24.12
N SER A 299 -14.75 -29.86 24.72
CA SER A 299 -15.22 -29.73 26.09
C SER A 299 -14.08 -29.85 27.10
N ASP A 300 -14.38 -29.50 28.35
CA ASP A 300 -13.60 -29.97 29.49
C ASP A 300 -13.68 -31.51 29.62
N LEU A 301 -12.84 -32.06 30.50
CA LEU A 301 -12.80 -33.49 30.80
C LEU A 301 -14.10 -33.97 31.46
N ILE A 302 -14.67 -35.05 30.94
CA ILE A 302 -15.87 -35.72 31.45
C ILE A 302 -15.46 -37.08 31.99
N THR A 303 -15.52 -37.27 33.30
CA THR A 303 -15.24 -38.57 33.94
C THR A 303 -16.53 -39.38 34.02
N VAL A 304 -16.56 -40.48 33.29
CA VAL A 304 -17.61 -41.50 33.33
C VAL A 304 -17.20 -42.55 34.35
N ASP A 305 -18.02 -42.72 35.38
CA ASP A 305 -17.88 -43.73 36.43
C ASP A 305 -19.25 -44.36 36.69
N CYS A 306 -19.53 -45.46 35.99
CA CYS A 306 -20.79 -46.18 36.02
C CYS A 306 -20.69 -47.52 36.74
N ILE A 307 -19.48 -47.94 37.16
CA ILE A 307 -19.32 -49.11 38.01
C ILE A 307 -19.83 -48.78 39.42
N CYS A 308 -20.95 -49.41 39.80
CA CYS A 308 -21.30 -49.53 41.21
C CYS A 308 -20.29 -50.52 41.84
N GLU A 309 -19.36 -50.02 42.66
CA GLU A 309 -18.46 -50.89 43.41
C GLU A 309 -19.31 -51.79 44.33
N ASP A 310 -19.26 -53.10 44.09
CA ASP A 310 -19.99 -54.07 44.92
C ASP A 310 -19.55 -53.87 46.37
N PRO A 311 -20.47 -53.67 47.34
CA PRO A 311 -20.08 -53.42 48.72
C PRO A 311 -19.21 -54.57 49.23
N ALA A 312 -18.13 -54.23 49.93
CA ALA A 312 -17.20 -55.22 50.49
C ALA A 312 -17.97 -56.34 51.20
N LEU A 313 -17.56 -57.60 50.95
CA LEU A 313 -18.22 -58.80 51.46
C LEU A 313 -18.57 -58.63 52.96
N LEU A 314 -19.86 -58.70 53.32
CA LEU A 314 -20.31 -58.60 54.70
C LEU A 314 -19.74 -59.77 55.52
N THR A 315 -18.74 -59.50 56.35
CA THR A 315 -18.24 -60.49 57.32
C THR A 315 -18.99 -60.34 58.63
N MET A 316 -19.89 -61.29 58.93
CA MET A 316 -20.48 -61.44 60.26
C MET A 316 -19.55 -62.28 61.14
N SER A 317 -19.22 -61.79 62.33
CA SER A 317 -18.47 -62.55 63.33
C SER A 317 -19.29 -62.78 64.58
N VAL A 318 -19.24 -64.00 65.12
CA VAL A 318 -19.85 -64.35 66.40
C VAL A 318 -18.88 -64.00 67.53
N THR A 319 -19.31 -63.18 68.48
CA THR A 319 -18.49 -62.77 69.64
C THR A 319 -18.50 -63.77 70.80
N SER A 320 -19.45 -64.73 70.87
CA SER A 320 -19.40 -65.87 71.80
C SER A 320 -20.33 -67.04 71.40
N GLY A 321 -19.93 -68.29 71.73
CA GLY A 321 -20.60 -69.52 71.32
C GLY A 321 -21.62 -70.07 72.32
N ALA A 322 -22.67 -70.70 71.77
CA ALA A 322 -23.77 -71.44 72.42
C ALA A 322 -24.50 -70.72 73.58
N ALA A 323 -25.65 -70.12 73.25
CA ALA A 323 -26.66 -69.68 74.20
C ALA A 323 -27.39 -70.87 74.85
N CYS A 324 -27.49 -70.90 76.17
CA CYS A 324 -28.45 -71.76 76.86
C CYS A 324 -29.15 -70.91 77.92
N SER A 325 -30.39 -70.48 77.64
CA SER A 325 -31.23 -69.50 78.37
C SER A 325 -31.22 -68.09 77.75
N ASN A 326 -32.12 -67.22 78.26
CA ASN A 326 -32.59 -65.90 77.81
C ASN A 326 -31.51 -64.80 77.65
N GLU A 327 -30.30 -65.15 77.24
CA GLU A 327 -29.22 -64.21 77.01
C GLU A 327 -29.38 -63.46 75.69
N VAL A 328 -29.01 -62.18 75.71
CA VAL A 328 -29.01 -61.31 74.53
C VAL A 328 -27.72 -61.55 73.76
N PHE A 329 -27.82 -61.84 72.47
CA PHE A 329 -26.67 -61.94 71.57
C PHE A 329 -26.54 -60.63 70.80
N THR A 330 -25.29 -60.18 70.62
CA THR A 330 -24.98 -58.99 69.82
C THR A 330 -24.28 -59.43 68.56
N LEU A 331 -24.84 -59.02 67.42
CA LEU A 331 -24.29 -59.26 66.10
C LEU A 331 -23.74 -57.93 65.62
N SER A 332 -22.42 -57.85 65.37
CA SER A 332 -21.78 -56.65 64.84
C SER A 332 -21.33 -56.89 63.41
N GLY A 333 -21.72 -56.00 62.50
CA GLY A 333 -21.23 -55.92 61.13
C GLY A 333 -20.48 -54.61 60.88
N ASN A 334 -19.88 -54.49 59.70
CA ASN A 334 -19.33 -53.21 59.23
C ASN A 334 -20.47 -52.24 58.89
N THR A 335 -20.22 -50.93 59.02
CA THR A 335 -21.14 -49.87 58.55
C THR A 335 -20.87 -49.56 57.07
N PHE A 336 -21.92 -49.53 56.25
CA PHE A 336 -21.85 -49.13 54.83
C PHE A 336 -22.38 -47.71 54.62
N GLY A 337 -21.85 -46.99 53.63
CA GLY A 337 -22.42 -45.73 53.14
C GLY A 337 -23.25 -45.97 51.86
N GLY A 338 -24.32 -45.21 51.65
CA GLY A 338 -25.18 -45.30 50.47
C GLY A 338 -26.68 -45.28 50.80
N ALA A 339 -27.54 -45.31 49.77
CA ALA A 339 -28.98 -45.48 49.96
C ALA A 339 -29.29 -46.85 50.57
N THR A 340 -30.38 -46.91 51.36
CA THR A 340 -30.81 -48.04 52.20
C THR A 340 -30.50 -49.41 51.61
N THR A 341 -29.53 -50.10 52.21
CA THR A 341 -29.31 -51.53 52.02
C THR A 341 -30.19 -52.27 53.02
N GLU A 342 -31.17 -53.04 52.55
CA GLU A 342 -31.95 -53.92 53.43
C GLU A 342 -31.06 -55.11 53.84
N VAL A 343 -30.79 -55.25 55.14
CA VAL A 343 -30.02 -56.37 55.68
C VAL A 343 -31.01 -57.35 56.32
N THR A 344 -31.29 -58.47 55.65
CA THR A 344 -32.14 -59.53 56.21
C THR A 344 -31.29 -60.51 57.01
N VAL A 345 -31.42 -60.49 58.34
CA VAL A 345 -30.86 -61.52 59.22
C VAL A 345 -31.90 -62.63 59.37
N THR A 346 -31.56 -63.87 59.02
CA THR A 346 -32.42 -65.03 59.24
C THR A 346 -31.78 -66.01 60.22
N HIS A 347 -32.59 -66.63 61.08
CA HIS A 347 -32.14 -67.74 61.94
C HIS A 347 -32.97 -69.00 61.67
N ASP A 348 -32.36 -70.15 61.86
CA ASP A 348 -32.97 -71.48 61.70
C ASP A 348 -33.44 -72.09 63.03
N GLY A 349 -33.25 -71.38 64.15
CA GLY A 349 -33.67 -71.81 65.50
C GLY A 349 -35.10 -71.39 65.89
N ALA A 350 -35.54 -71.79 67.09
CA ALA A 350 -36.87 -71.48 67.66
C ALA A 350 -36.96 -70.12 68.39
N GLY A 351 -36.04 -69.20 68.10
CA GLY A 351 -35.99 -67.86 68.72
C GLY A 351 -36.93 -66.84 68.06
N VAL A 352 -37.00 -65.64 68.63
CA VAL A 352 -37.61 -64.45 68.00
C VAL A 352 -36.48 -63.45 67.82
N LEU A 353 -36.25 -62.97 66.60
CA LEU A 353 -35.45 -61.77 66.36
C LEU A 353 -36.31 -60.57 66.76
N ASP A 354 -35.85 -59.81 67.75
CA ASP A 354 -36.35 -58.47 68.04
C ASP A 354 -35.32 -57.50 67.45
N GLU A 355 -35.69 -56.79 66.39
CA GLU A 355 -34.80 -55.92 65.58
C GLU A 355 -34.40 -54.63 66.30
#